data_AF-A0A914AYW8-F1
#
_entry.id   AF-A0A914AYW8-F1
#
_cell.length_a   1.000
_cell.length_b   1.000
_cell.length_c   1.000
_cell.angle_alpha   90.00
_cell.angle_beta   90.00
_cell.angle_gamma   90.00
#
_symmetry.space_group_name_H-M   'P 1'
#
loop_
_entity.id
_entity.type
_entity.pdbx_description
1 polymer ?
#
loop_
_entity_poly.entity_id
_entity_poly.type
_entity_poly.pdbx_seq_one_letter_code
_entity_poly.pdbx_strand_id
1 'polypeptide(L)'
;MTRIQYITCLVPCVLKVILPSLHISLGIFKKIYDLLESDCHSLDVRLFKLRVEGADEDDDDDEFNFDQAVVAEVRRQQELQHQLLQKRESLEELEEELPLFQLQSHPQAQQAQQIHGEYREMICKAGQLHTDITELESRAAAVDLPFGTGPVACGLDTVLQKHNVCRQAYHGKSFVGNHVHKCCQVKVITDLTSVPRSVIANAKSEDISIAALNRLEREAAVISKKFEEVLLQFADVHHGINHSNPLTDDGIQQIDISIKNFMRCFRAHFPKANISPKMHLLEDHAVDQLRMFKVGFGLLNEQGGELVHTEFNRSGRVVQGMQDPLQKLLSVMRRHHTTTTPEIRAACVKKTCKEE
;
A
#
# COMPACT_ATOMS: atom_id res chain seq x y z
N MET A 1 -12.05 47.69 -4.03
CA MET A 1 -11.43 47.78 -2.68
C MET A 1 -10.89 46.42 -2.17
N THR A 2 -10.62 45.45 -3.05
CA THR A 2 -10.35 44.03 -2.66
C THR A 2 -8.90 43.56 -2.90
N ARG A 3 -8.01 44.42 -3.41
CA ARG A 3 -6.62 44.03 -3.76
C ARG A 3 -5.58 44.22 -2.66
N ILE A 4 -5.87 44.99 -1.62
CA ILE A 4 -4.87 45.38 -0.60
C ILE A 4 -4.80 44.37 0.56
N GLN A 5 -5.87 43.61 0.84
CA GLN A 5 -5.87 42.63 1.93
C GLN A 5 -4.97 41.40 1.70
N TYR A 6 -4.70 41.01 0.43
CA TYR A 6 -3.87 39.85 0.12
C TYR A 6 -2.38 40.08 0.43
N ILE A 7 -1.91 41.33 0.38
CA ILE A 7 -0.48 41.65 0.54
C ILE A 7 -0.07 41.59 2.02
N THR A 8 -0.96 41.97 2.95
CA THR A 8 -0.70 41.91 4.39
C THR A 8 -0.61 40.48 4.94
N CYS A 9 -1.22 39.49 4.31
CA CYS A 9 -1.12 38.08 4.73
C CYS A 9 0.17 37.39 4.27
N LEU A 10 0.88 37.94 3.27
CA LEU A 10 2.09 37.30 2.69
C LEU A 10 3.38 37.63 3.44
N VAL A 11 3.45 38.75 4.16
CA VAL A 11 4.67 39.17 4.88
C VAL A 11 5.08 38.16 5.98
N PRO A 12 4.18 37.58 6.78
CA PRO A 12 4.54 36.52 7.74
C PRO A 12 4.99 35.21 7.08
N CYS A 13 4.60 34.96 5.83
CA CYS A 13 4.84 33.69 5.14
C CYS A 13 6.30 33.47 4.73
N VAL A 14 7.08 34.56 4.59
CA VAL A 14 8.50 34.48 4.17
C VAL A 14 9.44 34.12 5.33
N LEU A 15 8.99 34.30 6.58
CA LEU A 15 9.82 34.13 7.78
C LEU A 15 9.52 32.85 8.59
N LYS A 16 8.52 32.07 8.19
CA LYS A 16 8.13 30.85 8.90
C LYS A 16 7.95 29.68 7.94
N VAL A 17 8.40 28.51 8.38
CA VAL A 17 8.20 27.25 7.66
C VAL A 17 6.72 26.88 7.71
N ILE A 18 6.09 26.85 6.54
CA ILE A 18 4.70 26.44 6.36
C ILE A 18 4.63 24.91 6.40
N LEU A 19 3.57 24.36 6.99
CA LEU A 19 3.34 22.92 6.95
C LEU A 19 3.17 22.42 5.50
N PRO A 20 3.88 21.35 5.11
CA PRO A 20 3.79 20.80 3.76
C PRO A 20 2.49 20.01 3.59
N SER A 21 1.35 20.71 3.43
CA SER A 21 0.00 20.13 3.46
C SER A 21 -0.22 19.04 2.41
N LEU A 22 0.46 19.19 1.26
CA LEU A 22 0.51 18.20 0.20
C LEU A 22 1.15 16.90 0.69
N HIS A 23 2.36 16.98 1.25
CA HIS A 23 3.07 15.80 1.77
C HIS A 23 2.37 15.18 2.98
N ILE A 24 1.72 15.98 3.83
CA ILE A 24 0.89 15.50 4.94
C ILE A 24 -0.26 14.67 4.38
N SER A 25 -1.04 15.23 3.45
CA SER A 25 -2.19 14.55 2.85
C SER A 25 -1.77 13.24 2.17
N LEU A 26 -0.68 13.28 1.39
CA LEU A 26 -0.10 12.11 0.73
C LEU A 26 0.32 11.02 1.71
N GLY A 27 1.04 11.39 2.77
CA GLY A 27 1.56 10.41 3.72
C GLY A 27 0.46 9.77 4.56
N ILE A 28 -0.54 10.54 4.97
CA ILE A 28 -1.65 10.04 5.78
C ILE A 28 -2.54 9.12 4.93
N PHE A 29 -2.93 9.56 3.73
CA PHE A 29 -3.73 8.74 2.83
C PHE A 29 -3.02 7.43 2.49
N LYS A 30 -1.73 7.50 2.09
CA LYS A 30 -0.94 6.30 1.79
C LYS A 30 -0.90 5.35 2.98
N LYS A 31 -0.68 5.85 4.20
CA LYS A 31 -0.65 5.02 5.41
C LYS A 31 -1.98 4.29 5.64
N ILE A 32 -3.11 4.99 5.49
CA ILE A 32 -4.45 4.38 5.66
C ILE A 32 -4.69 3.35 4.55
N TYR A 33 -4.30 3.67 3.31
CA TYR A 33 -4.43 2.77 2.17
C TYR A 33 -3.56 1.52 2.32
N ASP A 34 -2.30 1.64 2.75
CA ASP A 34 -1.41 0.50 3.00
C ASP A 34 -2.00 -0.44 4.07
N LEU A 35 -2.64 0.12 5.10
CA LEU A 35 -3.37 -0.66 6.12
C LEU A 35 -4.59 -1.37 5.52
N LEU A 36 -5.33 -0.73 4.62
CA LEU A 36 -6.46 -1.33 3.91
C LEU A 36 -5.98 -2.47 3.00
N GLU A 37 -4.93 -2.26 2.21
CA GLU A 37 -4.34 -3.27 1.33
C GLU A 37 -3.84 -4.48 2.15
N SER A 38 -3.26 -4.25 3.33
CA SER A 38 -2.85 -5.31 4.26
C SER A 38 -4.02 -6.11 4.86
N ASP A 39 -5.09 -5.43 5.29
CA ASP A 39 -6.29 -6.10 5.82
C ASP A 39 -7.02 -6.88 4.71
N CYS A 40 -7.05 -6.34 3.49
CA CYS A 40 -7.59 -7.02 2.30
C CYS A 40 -6.77 -8.25 1.91
N HIS A 41 -5.45 -8.13 1.89
CA HIS A 41 -4.58 -9.27 1.62
C HIS A 41 -4.73 -10.36 2.68
N SER A 42 -4.94 -9.99 3.95
CA SER A 42 -5.21 -10.96 5.02
C SER A 42 -6.52 -11.72 4.79
N LEU A 43 -7.55 -11.08 4.21
CA LEU A 43 -8.76 -11.76 3.76
C LEU A 43 -8.48 -12.68 2.57
N ASP A 44 -7.70 -12.22 1.60
CA ASP A 44 -7.32 -13.03 0.42
C ASP A 44 -6.57 -14.30 0.84
N VAL A 45 -5.63 -14.22 1.78
CA VAL A 45 -4.91 -15.39 2.32
C VAL A 45 -5.87 -16.38 2.99
N ARG A 46 -6.91 -15.91 3.67
CA ARG A 46 -7.91 -16.79 4.31
C ARG A 46 -8.82 -17.43 3.27
N LEU A 47 -9.28 -16.66 2.28
CA LEU A 47 -10.06 -17.15 1.17
C LEU A 47 -9.28 -18.22 0.39
N PHE A 48 -8.01 -17.96 0.14
CA PHE A 48 -7.07 -18.87 -0.50
C PHE A 48 -6.94 -20.19 0.26
N LYS A 49 -6.71 -20.14 1.58
CA LYS A 49 -6.63 -21.34 2.43
C LYS A 49 -7.89 -22.19 2.37
N LEU A 50 -9.05 -21.54 2.45
CA LEU A 50 -10.34 -22.25 2.40
C LEU A 50 -10.60 -22.92 1.04
N ARG A 51 -10.12 -22.33 -0.06
CA ARG A 51 -10.20 -22.96 -1.38
C ARG A 51 -9.21 -24.11 -1.55
N VAL A 52 -7.97 -23.94 -1.11
CA VAL A 52 -6.96 -25.02 -1.14
C VAL A 52 -7.40 -26.23 -0.32
N GLU A 53 -8.06 -26.03 0.83
CA GLU A 53 -8.57 -27.11 1.67
C GLU A 53 -9.81 -27.83 1.08
N GLY A 54 -10.51 -27.21 0.11
CA GLY A 54 -11.76 -27.70 -0.45
C GLY A 54 -11.71 -28.12 -1.93
N ALA A 55 -10.57 -27.91 -2.61
CA ALA A 55 -10.42 -28.21 -4.03
C ALA A 55 -10.05 -29.68 -4.28
N ASP A 56 -10.81 -30.36 -5.13
CA ASP A 56 -10.47 -31.65 -5.75
C ASP A 56 -9.81 -31.44 -7.13
N GLU A 57 -9.06 -32.43 -7.63
CA GLU A 57 -8.08 -32.33 -8.74
C GLU A 57 -8.62 -31.92 -10.12
N ASP A 58 -9.93 -31.78 -10.33
CA ASP A 58 -10.54 -31.87 -11.66
C ASP A 58 -11.05 -30.55 -12.30
N ASP A 59 -10.83 -29.38 -11.68
CA ASP A 59 -11.30 -28.10 -12.27
C ASP A 59 -10.20 -27.37 -13.08
N ASP A 60 -10.09 -27.77 -14.35
CA ASP A 60 -9.41 -27.04 -15.43
C ASP A 60 -10.28 -25.86 -15.94
N ASP A 61 -10.72 -24.97 -15.04
CA ASP A 61 -11.38 -23.72 -15.44
C ASP A 61 -10.36 -22.58 -15.53
N ASP A 62 -10.08 -22.17 -16.77
CA ASP A 62 -9.27 -21.01 -17.13
C ASP A 62 -9.95 -19.70 -16.71
N GLU A 63 -9.89 -19.30 -15.43
CA GLU A 63 -10.14 -17.91 -15.04
C GLU A 63 -9.24 -17.41 -13.89
N PHE A 64 -8.49 -16.34 -14.19
CA PHE A 64 -7.65 -15.51 -13.31
C PHE A 64 -6.49 -16.18 -12.53
N ASN A 65 -5.35 -15.47 -12.53
CA ASN A 65 -4.06 -15.78 -11.90
C ASN A 65 -4.14 -16.28 -10.42
N PHE A 66 -5.24 -16.03 -9.72
CA PHE A 66 -5.46 -16.51 -8.35
C PHE A 66 -5.84 -17.99 -8.30
N ASP A 67 -6.69 -18.47 -9.20
CA ASP A 67 -7.08 -19.89 -9.24
C ASP A 67 -5.91 -20.74 -9.78
N GLN A 68 -5.10 -20.20 -10.69
CA GLN A 68 -3.80 -20.81 -11.04
C GLN A 68 -2.83 -20.88 -9.85
N ALA A 69 -2.80 -19.86 -8.98
CA ALA A 69 -2.00 -19.88 -7.77
C ALA A 69 -2.54 -20.89 -6.74
N VAL A 70 -3.86 -21.06 -6.66
CA VAL A 70 -4.52 -22.10 -5.84
C VAL A 70 -4.11 -23.48 -6.35
N VAL A 71 -4.26 -23.75 -7.65
CA VAL A 71 -3.87 -25.02 -8.28
C VAL A 71 -2.37 -25.28 -8.13
N ALA A 72 -1.52 -24.28 -8.34
CA ALA A 72 -0.07 -24.41 -8.15
C ALA A 72 0.30 -24.74 -6.70
N GLU A 73 -0.38 -24.14 -5.73
CA GLU A 73 -0.16 -24.41 -4.32
C GLU A 73 -0.71 -25.78 -3.89
N VAL A 74 -1.87 -26.20 -4.39
CA VAL A 74 -2.39 -27.56 -4.19
C VAL A 74 -1.38 -28.58 -4.71
N ARG A 75 -0.86 -28.38 -5.93
CA ARG A 75 0.22 -29.22 -6.49
C ARG A 75 1.49 -29.20 -5.64
N ARG A 76 1.90 -28.02 -5.14
CA ARG A 76 3.04 -27.88 -4.23
C ARG A 76 2.82 -28.68 -2.94
N GLN A 77 1.62 -28.59 -2.34
CA GLN A 77 1.28 -29.33 -1.13
C GLN A 77 1.29 -30.84 -1.36
N GLN A 78 0.76 -31.31 -2.49
CA GLN A 78 0.80 -32.73 -2.85
C GLN A 78 2.24 -33.23 -3.08
N GLU A 79 3.08 -32.45 -3.77
CA GLU A 79 4.49 -32.81 -3.98
C GLU A 79 5.27 -32.85 -2.66
N LEU A 80 5.02 -31.90 -1.74
CA LEU A 80 5.57 -31.92 -0.39
C LEU A 80 5.06 -33.11 0.43
N GLN A 81 3.77 -33.46 0.32
CA GLN A 81 3.21 -34.65 0.97
C GLN A 81 3.84 -35.93 0.43
N HIS A 82 4.05 -36.03 -0.88
CA HIS A 82 4.71 -37.18 -1.50
C HIS A 82 6.17 -37.29 -1.05
N GLN A 83 6.91 -36.18 -1.00
CA GLN A 83 8.28 -36.15 -0.47
C GLN A 83 8.32 -36.53 1.02
N LEU A 84 7.36 -36.07 1.82
CA LEU A 84 7.25 -36.45 3.23
C LEU A 84 6.98 -37.95 3.38
N LEU A 85 6.10 -38.52 2.56
CA LEU A 85 5.79 -39.95 2.57
C LEU A 85 7.06 -40.77 2.25
N GLN A 86 7.74 -40.47 1.14
CA GLN A 86 8.97 -41.15 0.75
C GLN A 86 10.08 -41.06 1.82
N LYS A 87 10.23 -39.88 2.44
CA LYS A 87 11.22 -39.66 3.50
C LYS A 87 10.87 -40.40 4.79
N ARG A 88 9.58 -40.55 5.12
CA ARG A 88 9.11 -41.34 6.26
C ARG A 88 9.29 -42.83 6.02
N GLU A 89 8.97 -43.33 4.83
CA GLU A 89 9.22 -44.73 4.44
C GLU A 89 10.73 -45.05 4.51
N SER A 90 11.58 -44.18 3.97
CA SER A 90 13.05 -44.34 4.06
C SER A 90 13.56 -44.34 5.50
N LEU A 91 12.94 -43.55 6.39
CA LEU A 91 13.28 -43.51 7.80
C LEU A 91 12.85 -44.81 8.50
N GLU A 92 11.65 -45.30 8.22
CA GLU A 92 11.11 -46.54 8.77
C GLU A 92 11.98 -47.74 8.36
N GLU A 93 12.39 -47.84 7.09
CA GLU A 93 13.35 -48.85 6.63
C GLU A 93 14.69 -48.80 7.39
N LEU A 94 15.24 -47.59 7.60
CA LEU A 94 16.47 -47.38 8.38
C LEU A 94 16.29 -47.75 9.87
N GLU A 95 15.13 -47.45 10.45
CA GLU A 95 14.79 -47.80 11.83
C GLU A 95 14.58 -49.31 12.03
N GLU A 96 14.10 -50.03 11.02
CA GLU A 96 14.00 -51.49 11.02
C GLU A 96 15.36 -52.19 10.85
N GLU A 97 16.29 -51.61 10.08
CA GLU A 97 17.65 -52.14 9.89
C GLU A 97 18.58 -51.88 11.08
N LEU A 98 18.37 -50.78 11.83
CA LEU A 98 19.19 -50.37 12.97
C LEU A 98 19.37 -51.47 14.05
N PRO A 99 18.32 -52.18 14.51
CA PRO A 99 18.44 -53.31 15.44
C PRO A 99 19.25 -54.48 14.89
N LEU A 100 19.21 -54.74 13.57
CA LEU A 100 19.94 -55.85 12.94
C LEU A 100 21.45 -55.61 12.95
N PHE A 101 21.90 -54.37 12.71
CA PHE A 101 23.31 -54.00 12.81
C PHE A 101 23.83 -54.00 14.27
N GLN A 102 22.98 -53.68 15.23
CA GLN A 102 23.27 -53.82 16.67
C GLN A 102 23.46 -55.28 17.11
N LEU A 103 22.77 -56.22 16.45
CA LEU A 103 22.90 -57.65 16.74
C LEU A 103 24.11 -58.30 16.05
N GLN A 104 24.55 -57.78 14.89
CA GLN A 104 25.72 -58.27 14.15
C GLN A 104 27.07 -57.84 14.75
N SER A 105 27.07 -56.91 15.70
CA SER A 105 28.27 -56.31 16.29
C SER A 105 28.84 -57.13 17.47
N HIS A 106 29.17 -58.43 17.29
CA HIS A 106 30.12 -59.19 18.15
C HIS A 106 30.45 -60.60 17.55
N PRO A 107 31.68 -61.17 17.66
CA PRO A 107 33.00 -60.64 18.01
C PRO A 107 34.13 -61.09 17.04
N GLN A 108 34.51 -60.26 16.06
CA GLN A 108 35.85 -60.29 15.44
C GLN A 108 36.33 -58.84 15.24
N ALA A 109 37.50 -58.50 15.80
CA ALA A 109 37.93 -57.12 16.05
C ALA A 109 38.05 -56.22 14.80
N GLN A 110 38.29 -56.77 13.60
CA GLN A 110 38.35 -56.01 12.35
C GLN A 110 36.97 -55.74 11.74
N GLN A 111 36.05 -56.71 11.78
CA GLN A 111 34.66 -56.50 11.33
C GLN A 111 33.89 -55.59 12.29
N ALA A 112 34.16 -55.66 13.59
CA ALA A 112 33.48 -54.84 14.59
C ALA A 112 33.71 -53.32 14.41
N GLN A 113 34.89 -52.89 13.96
CA GLN A 113 35.18 -51.47 13.68
C GLN A 113 34.45 -50.95 12.43
N GLN A 114 34.33 -51.80 11.41
CA GLN A 114 33.65 -51.47 10.16
C GLN A 114 32.12 -51.36 10.37
N ILE A 115 31.54 -52.35 11.05
CA ILE A 115 30.12 -52.39 11.44
C ILE A 115 29.77 -51.22 12.37
N HIS A 116 30.64 -50.84 13.31
CA HIS A 116 30.42 -49.66 14.15
C HIS A 116 30.43 -48.34 13.36
N GLY A 117 31.24 -48.24 12.31
CA GLY A 117 31.28 -47.08 11.42
C GLY A 117 29.99 -46.94 10.62
N GLU A 118 29.54 -48.04 10.01
CA GLU A 118 28.30 -48.11 9.23
C GLU A 118 27.07 -47.85 10.11
N TYR A 119 27.01 -48.43 11.31
CA TYR A 119 25.95 -48.18 12.29
C TYR A 119 25.86 -46.69 12.70
N ARG A 120 27.01 -46.05 12.93
CA ARG A 120 27.06 -44.63 13.28
C ARG A 120 26.66 -43.74 12.10
N GLU A 121 27.01 -44.12 10.88
CA GLU A 121 26.59 -43.44 9.66
C GLU A 121 25.07 -43.55 9.45
N MET A 122 24.46 -44.70 9.73
CA MET A 122 23.01 -44.87 9.68
C MET A 122 22.27 -44.04 10.73
N ILE A 123 22.76 -43.97 11.97
CA ILE A 123 22.18 -43.06 12.99
C ILE A 123 22.25 -41.61 12.52
N CYS A 124 23.37 -41.19 11.92
CA CYS A 124 23.50 -39.85 11.37
C CYS A 124 22.52 -39.59 10.22
N LYS A 125 22.32 -40.56 9.31
CA LYS A 125 21.34 -40.46 8.22
C LYS A 125 19.90 -40.40 8.73
N ALA A 126 19.55 -41.22 9.72
CA ALA A 126 18.23 -41.17 10.36
C ALA A 126 17.98 -39.81 11.04
N GLY A 127 18.97 -39.27 11.76
CA GLY A 127 18.89 -37.93 12.37
C GLY A 127 18.76 -36.79 11.35
N GLN A 128 19.42 -36.90 10.20
CA GLN A 128 19.28 -35.96 9.08
C GLN A 128 17.87 -36.03 8.49
N LEU A 129 17.36 -37.23 8.21
CA LEU A 129 16.00 -37.43 7.71
C LEU A 129 14.94 -36.86 8.66
N HIS A 130 15.10 -37.01 9.98
CA HIS A 130 14.21 -36.38 10.97
C HIS A 130 14.21 -34.85 10.90
N THR A 131 15.38 -34.25 10.69
CA THR A 131 15.52 -32.79 10.57
C THR A 131 14.88 -32.31 9.26
N ASP A 132 15.13 -33.02 8.15
CA ASP A 132 14.55 -32.72 6.84
C ASP A 132 13.01 -32.85 6.86
N ILE A 133 12.46 -33.88 7.52
CA ILE A 133 11.01 -34.05 7.71
C ILE A 133 10.43 -32.87 8.47
N THR A 134 11.07 -32.45 9.57
CA THR A 134 10.61 -31.31 10.38
C THR A 134 10.64 -30.00 9.57
N GLU A 135 11.66 -29.79 8.75
CA GLU A 135 11.77 -28.62 7.88
C GLU A 135 10.72 -28.63 6.76
N LEU A 136 10.49 -29.79 6.14
CA LEU A 136 9.47 -29.98 5.11
C LEU A 136 8.05 -29.79 5.68
N GLU A 137 7.76 -30.26 6.89
CA GLU A 137 6.50 -30.01 7.59
C GLU A 137 6.29 -28.51 7.86
N SER A 138 7.33 -27.79 8.28
CA SER A 138 7.27 -26.33 8.43
C SER A 138 7.02 -25.61 7.11
N ARG A 139 7.59 -26.09 6.00
CA ARG A 139 7.41 -25.50 4.66
C ARG A 139 6.06 -25.83 4.04
N ALA A 140 5.48 -26.98 4.38
CA ALA A 140 4.13 -27.37 3.99
C ALA A 140 3.06 -26.56 4.75
N ALA A 141 3.33 -26.19 6.01
CA ALA A 141 2.42 -25.34 6.80
C ALA A 141 2.40 -23.86 6.36
N ALA A 142 3.45 -23.38 5.69
CA ALA A 142 3.52 -22.02 5.18
C ALA A 142 2.78 -21.94 3.83
N VAL A 143 1.70 -21.16 3.79
CA VAL A 143 0.96 -20.85 2.55
C VAL A 143 1.58 -19.61 1.91
N ASP A 144 2.02 -19.75 0.66
CA ASP A 144 2.81 -18.71 -0.02
C ASP A 144 1.94 -17.96 -1.04
N LEU A 145 1.08 -17.06 -0.56
CA LEU A 145 0.36 -16.12 -1.43
C LEU A 145 1.13 -14.79 -1.47
N PRO A 146 1.64 -14.35 -2.64
CA PRO A 146 2.34 -13.08 -2.74
C PRO A 146 1.48 -11.89 -2.32
N PHE A 147 2.11 -10.87 -1.71
CA PHE A 147 1.38 -9.70 -1.23
C PHE A 147 0.67 -8.95 -2.38
N GLY A 148 -0.64 -8.76 -2.23
CA GLY A 148 -1.45 -7.97 -3.16
C GLY A 148 -1.86 -8.67 -4.46
N THR A 149 -1.73 -9.99 -4.56
CA THR A 149 -2.16 -10.77 -5.75
C THR A 149 -3.57 -11.35 -5.64
N GLY A 150 -4.19 -11.30 -4.46
CA GLY A 150 -5.52 -11.85 -4.24
C GLY A 150 -6.65 -11.03 -4.87
N PRO A 151 -7.86 -11.61 -5.02
CA PRO A 151 -8.98 -10.98 -5.70
C PRO A 151 -9.47 -9.70 -5.01
N VAL A 152 -9.43 -9.64 -3.67
CA VAL A 152 -9.81 -8.44 -2.92
C VAL A 152 -8.77 -7.34 -3.13
N ALA A 153 -7.47 -7.65 -3.00
CA ALA A 153 -6.41 -6.68 -3.22
C ALA A 153 -6.36 -6.16 -4.66
N CYS A 154 -6.51 -7.03 -5.66
CA CYS A 154 -6.63 -6.65 -7.08
C CYS A 154 -7.88 -5.79 -7.33
N GLY A 155 -8.98 -6.07 -6.64
CA GLY A 155 -10.20 -5.25 -6.69
C GLY A 155 -9.97 -3.79 -6.30
N LEU A 156 -9.07 -3.53 -5.34
CA LEU A 156 -8.69 -2.15 -4.97
C LEU A 156 -8.03 -1.41 -6.12
N ASP A 157 -7.12 -2.06 -6.85
CA ASP A 157 -6.46 -1.46 -8.01
C ASP A 157 -7.44 -1.20 -9.16
N THR A 158 -8.40 -2.10 -9.39
CA THR A 158 -9.47 -1.91 -10.37
C THR A 158 -10.30 -0.66 -10.06
N VAL A 159 -10.65 -0.44 -8.79
CA VAL A 159 -11.36 0.78 -8.37
C VAL A 159 -10.50 2.03 -8.56
N LEU A 160 -9.21 1.98 -8.23
CA LEU A 160 -8.30 3.12 -8.46
C LEU A 160 -8.19 3.47 -9.96
N GLN A 161 -8.06 2.46 -10.82
CA GLN A 161 -8.02 2.64 -12.28
C GLN A 161 -9.32 3.24 -12.82
N LYS A 162 -10.48 2.76 -12.35
CA LYS A 162 -11.81 3.31 -12.70
C LYS A 162 -11.91 4.81 -12.41
N HIS A 163 -11.28 5.27 -11.32
CA HIS A 163 -11.25 6.68 -10.94
C HIS A 163 -10.06 7.47 -11.53
N ASN A 164 -9.33 6.88 -12.49
CA ASN A 164 -8.14 7.45 -13.11
C ASN A 164 -7.08 7.87 -12.08
N VAL A 165 -6.83 6.98 -11.12
CA VAL A 165 -5.78 7.11 -10.10
C VAL A 165 -4.71 6.06 -10.38
N CYS A 166 -3.55 6.51 -10.84
CA CYS A 166 -2.40 5.64 -11.05
C CYS A 166 -1.43 5.74 -9.87
N ARG A 167 -1.07 4.60 -9.28
CA ARG A 167 0.02 4.49 -8.31
C ARG A 167 1.35 4.54 -9.06
N GLN A 168 2.32 5.35 -8.61
CA GLN A 168 3.63 5.43 -9.28
C GLN A 168 4.45 4.16 -8.97
N ALA A 169 4.67 3.33 -9.99
CA ALA A 169 5.32 2.03 -9.86
C ALA A 169 6.76 2.09 -9.31
N TYR A 170 7.53 3.12 -9.69
CA TYR A 170 8.97 3.20 -9.39
C TYR A 170 9.34 3.81 -8.02
N HIS A 171 8.35 4.29 -7.26
CA HIS A 171 8.56 4.92 -5.95
C HIS A 171 7.63 4.33 -4.88
N GLY A 172 7.65 3.00 -4.72
CA GLY A 172 6.92 2.31 -3.65
C GLY A 172 5.39 2.46 -3.76
N LYS A 173 4.85 2.44 -4.98
CA LYS A 173 3.41 2.63 -5.27
C LYS A 173 2.84 3.95 -4.71
N SER A 174 3.65 5.02 -4.70
CA SER A 174 3.25 6.31 -4.13
C SER A 174 2.11 6.98 -4.91
N PHE A 175 1.23 7.69 -4.20
CA PHE A 175 0.20 8.54 -4.78
C PHE A 175 0.79 9.89 -5.21
N VAL A 176 0.09 10.57 -6.13
CA VAL A 176 0.38 11.97 -6.52
C VAL A 176 -0.67 12.87 -5.86
N GLY A 177 -0.32 14.13 -5.57
CA GLY A 177 -1.22 15.08 -4.88
C GLY A 177 -2.64 15.13 -5.43
N ASN A 178 -2.76 15.23 -6.76
CA ASN A 178 -4.06 15.27 -7.45
C ASN A 178 -4.85 13.97 -7.30
N HIS A 179 -4.17 12.83 -7.15
CA HIS A 179 -4.83 11.54 -6.92
C HIS A 179 -5.40 11.45 -5.52
N VAL A 180 -4.68 11.94 -4.50
CA VAL A 180 -5.20 11.97 -3.12
C VAL A 180 -6.45 12.83 -3.01
N HIS A 181 -6.47 13.99 -3.67
CA HIS A 181 -7.66 14.84 -3.69
C HIS A 181 -8.87 14.12 -4.30
N LYS A 182 -8.67 13.36 -5.40
CA LYS A 182 -9.72 12.50 -5.98
C LYS A 182 -10.13 11.39 -5.02
N CYS A 183 -9.17 10.70 -4.40
CA CYS A 183 -9.44 9.62 -3.45
C CYS A 183 -10.15 10.08 -2.17
N CYS A 184 -10.06 11.36 -1.81
CA CYS A 184 -10.81 11.96 -0.71
C CYS A 184 -12.23 12.39 -1.11
N GLN A 185 -12.73 12.00 -2.29
CA GLN A 185 -14.13 12.18 -2.65
C GLN A 185 -14.96 11.03 -2.09
N VAL A 186 -16.12 11.34 -1.51
CA VAL A 186 -17.04 10.37 -0.88
C VAL A 186 -17.31 9.17 -1.80
N LYS A 187 -17.59 9.42 -3.08
CA LYS A 187 -17.82 8.36 -4.08
C LYS A 187 -16.65 7.38 -4.20
N VAL A 188 -15.42 7.88 -4.23
CA VAL A 188 -14.23 7.04 -4.37
C VAL A 188 -13.97 6.25 -3.10
N ILE A 189 -14.20 6.86 -1.93
CA ILE A 189 -14.06 6.20 -0.63
C ILE A 189 -15.04 5.03 -0.54
N THR A 190 -16.33 5.27 -0.81
CA THR A 190 -17.36 4.22 -0.77
C THR A 190 -17.07 3.11 -1.78
N ASP A 191 -16.64 3.45 -3.00
CA ASP A 191 -16.24 2.45 -3.99
C ASP A 191 -15.07 1.60 -3.47
N LEU A 192 -14.01 2.22 -2.93
CA LEU A 192 -12.83 1.51 -2.40
C LEU A 192 -13.16 0.61 -1.19
N THR A 193 -13.96 1.10 -0.26
CA THR A 193 -14.27 0.38 0.98
C THR A 193 -15.32 -0.69 0.77
N SER A 194 -16.08 -0.65 -0.32
CA SER A 194 -17.05 -1.70 -0.67
C SER A 194 -16.40 -2.96 -1.28
N VAL A 195 -15.18 -2.86 -1.80
CA VAL A 195 -14.47 -3.95 -2.49
C VAL A 195 -14.42 -5.26 -1.68
N PRO A 196 -14.04 -5.26 -0.38
CA PRO A 196 -13.98 -6.49 0.40
C PRO A 196 -15.33 -7.21 0.46
N ARG A 197 -16.43 -6.47 0.62
CA ARG A 197 -17.78 -7.07 0.64
C ARG A 197 -18.18 -7.59 -0.72
N SER A 198 -17.98 -6.81 -1.77
CA SER A 198 -18.42 -7.20 -3.12
C SER A 198 -17.68 -8.43 -3.63
N VAL A 199 -16.37 -8.53 -3.36
CA VAL A 199 -15.56 -9.65 -3.84
C VAL A 199 -15.92 -10.93 -3.08
N ILE A 200 -16.08 -10.86 -1.76
CA ILE A 200 -16.46 -12.04 -0.95
C ILE A 200 -17.89 -12.50 -1.26
N ALA A 201 -18.84 -11.58 -1.46
CA ALA A 201 -20.21 -11.93 -1.83
C ALA A 201 -20.32 -12.60 -3.21
N ASN A 202 -19.39 -12.28 -4.12
CA ASN A 202 -19.31 -12.88 -5.45
C ASN A 202 -18.44 -14.15 -5.48
N ALA A 203 -17.79 -14.53 -4.37
CA ALA A 203 -17.04 -15.77 -4.32
C ALA A 203 -18.01 -16.94 -4.43
N LYS A 204 -17.79 -17.84 -5.39
CA LYS A 204 -18.62 -19.05 -5.61
C LYS A 204 -18.74 -19.84 -4.30
N SER A 205 -19.96 -20.25 -3.97
CA SER A 205 -20.29 -21.02 -2.76
C SER A 205 -20.04 -22.52 -2.89
N GLU A 206 -19.61 -22.97 -4.08
CA GLU A 206 -19.47 -24.39 -4.41
C GLU A 206 -18.26 -25.02 -3.68
N ASP A 207 -17.17 -24.26 -3.47
CA ASP A 207 -15.91 -24.80 -2.90
C ASP A 207 -15.73 -24.49 -1.39
N ILE A 208 -16.59 -23.65 -0.80
CA ILE A 208 -16.40 -23.11 0.56
C ILE A 208 -17.65 -23.36 1.39
N SER A 209 -17.48 -23.95 2.58
CA SER A 209 -18.59 -24.16 3.51
C SER A 209 -19.34 -22.85 3.83
N ILE A 210 -20.67 -22.92 3.86
CA ILE A 210 -21.55 -21.78 4.15
C ILE A 210 -21.16 -21.07 5.46
N ALA A 211 -20.73 -21.83 6.47
CA ALA A 211 -20.30 -21.28 7.76
C ALA A 211 -18.99 -20.47 7.64
N ALA A 212 -18.04 -20.90 6.81
CA ALA A 212 -16.79 -20.18 6.57
C ALA A 212 -17.02 -18.91 5.74
N LEU A 213 -17.88 -18.98 4.71
CA LEU A 213 -18.25 -17.83 3.90
C LEU A 213 -18.91 -16.72 4.75
N ASN A 214 -19.87 -17.09 5.61
CA ASN A 214 -20.48 -16.15 6.55
C ASN A 214 -19.49 -15.47 7.50
N ARG A 215 -18.39 -16.16 7.88
CA ARG A 215 -17.33 -15.54 8.69
C ARG A 215 -16.54 -14.53 7.88
N LEU A 216 -16.15 -14.88 6.65
CA LEU A 216 -15.45 -13.96 5.74
C LEU A 216 -16.29 -12.72 5.43
N GLU A 217 -17.58 -12.89 5.17
CA GLU A 217 -18.50 -11.76 4.92
C GLU A 217 -18.57 -10.79 6.11
N ARG A 218 -18.64 -11.31 7.34
CA ARG A 218 -18.63 -10.48 8.55
C ARG A 218 -17.32 -9.72 8.70
N GLU A 219 -16.19 -10.38 8.45
CA GLU A 219 -14.87 -9.76 8.52
C GLU A 219 -14.69 -8.68 7.45
N ALA A 220 -15.05 -8.98 6.20
CA ALA A 220 -15.12 -8.01 5.12
C ALA A 220 -16.02 -6.84 5.49
N ALA A 221 -17.16 -7.09 6.14
CA ALA A 221 -18.06 -6.04 6.56
C ALA A 221 -17.45 -5.12 7.63
N VAL A 222 -16.72 -5.69 8.59
CA VAL A 222 -15.98 -4.93 9.61
C VAL A 222 -14.88 -4.09 8.97
N ILE A 223 -14.08 -4.67 8.07
CA ILE A 223 -13.01 -3.96 7.35
C ILE A 223 -13.58 -2.79 6.55
N SER A 224 -14.61 -3.03 5.73
CA SER A 224 -15.26 -1.97 4.95
C SER A 224 -15.71 -0.79 5.82
N LYS A 225 -16.42 -1.08 6.92
CA LYS A 225 -16.95 -0.03 7.80
C LYS A 225 -15.84 0.75 8.50
N LYS A 226 -14.85 0.03 9.03
CA LYS A 226 -13.67 0.59 9.70
C LYS A 226 -12.95 1.59 8.81
N PHE A 227 -12.62 1.20 7.57
CA PHE A 227 -11.88 2.06 6.66
C PHE A 227 -12.73 3.19 6.08
N GLU A 228 -14.03 2.97 5.85
CA GLU A 228 -14.96 4.02 5.42
C GLU A 228 -15.04 5.15 6.46
N GLU A 229 -15.26 4.81 7.73
CA GLU A 229 -15.32 5.80 8.81
C GLU A 229 -14.03 6.63 8.92
N VAL A 230 -12.87 5.99 8.84
CA VAL A 230 -11.57 6.66 8.96
C VAL A 230 -11.27 7.52 7.74
N LEU A 231 -11.52 7.02 6.53
CA LEU A 231 -11.27 7.76 5.28
C LEU A 231 -12.20 8.95 5.11
N LEU A 232 -13.47 8.84 5.50
CA LEU A 232 -14.41 9.97 5.45
C LEU A 232 -13.98 11.10 6.40
N GLN A 233 -13.61 10.76 7.64
CA GLN A 233 -13.10 11.78 8.58
C GLN A 233 -11.79 12.41 8.10
N PHE A 234 -10.91 11.61 7.47
CA PHE A 234 -9.70 12.14 6.86
C PHE A 234 -10.02 13.06 5.66
N ALA A 235 -11.03 12.72 4.84
CA ALA A 235 -11.46 13.54 3.72
C ALA A 235 -11.95 14.92 4.18
N ASP A 236 -12.72 14.98 5.27
CA ASP A 236 -13.17 16.25 5.87
C ASP A 236 -11.98 17.12 6.29
N VAL A 237 -10.97 16.53 6.92
CA VAL A 237 -9.74 17.22 7.27
C VAL A 237 -8.99 17.68 6.02
N HIS A 238 -8.85 16.80 5.02
CA HIS A 238 -8.15 17.11 3.77
C HIS A 238 -8.77 18.31 3.06
N HIS A 239 -10.09 18.33 2.89
CA HIS A 239 -10.81 19.45 2.25
C HIS A 239 -10.79 20.71 3.12
N GLY A 240 -10.86 20.55 4.44
CA GLY A 240 -10.80 21.65 5.40
C GLY A 240 -9.47 22.39 5.40
N ILE A 241 -8.33 21.70 5.21
CA ILE A 241 -7.02 22.36 5.21
C ILE A 241 -6.51 22.71 3.80
N ASN A 242 -6.90 21.99 2.75
CA ASN A 242 -6.35 22.16 1.40
C ASN A 242 -7.24 23.03 0.50
N HIS A 243 -7.57 24.23 0.95
CA HIS A 243 -8.25 25.25 0.13
C HIS A 243 -7.51 26.58 0.15
N SER A 244 -7.89 27.50 -0.73
CA SER A 244 -7.28 28.84 -0.83
C SER A 244 -8.15 29.97 -0.27
N ASN A 245 -9.33 29.62 0.27
CA ASN A 245 -10.26 30.59 0.85
C ASN A 245 -9.78 31.15 2.20
N PRO A 246 -10.14 32.40 2.54
CA PRO A 246 -9.98 32.95 3.88
C PRO A 246 -10.76 32.13 4.93
N LEU A 247 -10.23 32.05 6.14
CA LEU A 247 -10.81 31.33 7.27
C LEU A 247 -11.25 32.28 8.39
N THR A 248 -12.47 32.06 8.89
CA THR A 248 -12.96 32.66 10.13
C THR A 248 -12.50 31.82 11.34
N ASP A 249 -12.59 32.38 12.54
CA ASP A 249 -12.26 31.64 13.77
C ASP A 249 -13.15 30.40 13.95
N ASP A 250 -14.44 30.52 13.63
CA ASP A 250 -15.38 29.39 13.62
C ASP A 250 -14.95 28.32 12.61
N GLY A 251 -14.53 28.72 11.41
CA GLY A 251 -14.01 27.79 10.40
C GLY A 251 -12.77 27.04 10.87
N ILE A 252 -11.85 27.73 11.55
CA ILE A 252 -10.66 27.12 12.14
C ILE A 252 -11.05 26.15 13.27
N GLN A 253 -12.04 26.51 14.09
CA GLN A 253 -12.54 25.62 15.14
C GLN A 253 -13.17 24.35 14.56
N GLN A 254 -13.92 24.44 13.45
CA GLN A 254 -14.45 23.27 12.76
C GLN A 254 -13.33 22.36 12.25
N ILE A 255 -12.26 22.93 11.67
CA ILE A 255 -11.10 22.16 11.22
C ILE A 255 -10.41 21.46 12.40
N ASP A 256 -10.23 22.14 13.54
CA ASP A 256 -9.67 21.56 14.76
C ASP A 256 -10.51 20.36 15.27
N ILE A 257 -11.83 20.51 15.28
CA ILE A 257 -12.76 19.42 15.62
C ILE A 257 -12.60 18.25 14.66
N SER A 258 -12.54 18.49 13.35
CA SER A 258 -12.36 17.44 12.35
C SER A 258 -11.02 16.71 12.52
N ILE A 259 -9.93 17.43 12.78
CA ILE A 259 -8.61 16.84 13.03
C ILE A 259 -8.66 15.95 14.28
N LYS A 260 -9.23 16.45 15.37
CA LYS A 260 -9.36 15.69 16.63
C LYS A 260 -10.24 14.45 16.47
N ASN A 261 -11.34 14.56 15.73
CA ASN A 261 -12.22 13.43 15.45
C ASN A 261 -11.50 12.37 14.62
N PHE A 262 -10.85 12.76 13.53
CA PHE A 262 -10.03 11.87 12.69
C PHE A 262 -8.97 11.16 13.53
N MET A 263 -8.19 11.89 14.32
CA MET A 263 -7.10 11.32 15.13
C MET A 263 -7.62 10.39 16.24
N ARG A 264 -8.77 10.70 16.85
CA ARG A 264 -9.45 9.81 17.81
C ARG A 264 -9.93 8.53 17.13
N CYS A 265 -10.59 8.66 15.98
CA CYS A 265 -11.10 7.54 15.19
C CYS A 265 -9.96 6.62 14.73
N PHE A 266 -8.87 7.21 14.23
CA PHE A 266 -7.68 6.47 13.82
C PHE A 266 -7.09 5.67 14.97
N ARG A 267 -6.87 6.29 16.15
CA ARG A 267 -6.33 5.58 17.32
C ARG A 267 -7.26 4.48 17.84
N ALA A 268 -8.57 4.67 17.75
CA ALA A 268 -9.55 3.68 18.18
C ALA A 268 -9.54 2.43 17.27
N HIS A 269 -9.47 2.62 15.96
CA HIS A 269 -9.45 1.52 14.98
C HIS A 269 -8.06 0.89 14.79
N PHE A 270 -6.99 1.60 15.12
CA PHE A 270 -5.61 1.15 14.94
C PHE A 270 -4.73 1.40 16.18
N PRO A 271 -5.03 0.78 17.34
CA PRO A 271 -4.33 1.06 18.60
C PRO A 271 -2.84 0.66 18.59
N LYS A 272 -2.46 -0.29 17.71
CA LYS A 272 -1.07 -0.74 17.53
C LYS A 272 -0.31 0.03 16.45
N ALA A 273 -0.99 0.90 15.69
CA ALA A 273 -0.35 1.63 14.61
C ALA A 273 0.36 2.88 15.14
N ASN A 274 1.61 3.07 14.73
CA ASN A 274 2.38 4.26 15.10
C ASN A 274 1.79 5.52 14.46
N ILE A 275 1.77 6.62 15.22
CA ILE A 275 1.45 7.96 14.69
C ILE A 275 2.65 8.46 13.89
N SER A 276 2.45 8.77 12.61
CA SER A 276 3.55 9.26 11.77
C SER A 276 3.87 10.73 12.10
N PRO A 277 5.10 11.21 11.82
CA PRO A 277 5.42 12.63 11.97
C PRO A 277 4.43 13.55 11.24
N LYS A 278 3.91 13.12 10.09
CA LYS A 278 2.90 13.88 9.33
C LYS A 278 1.56 14.00 10.05
N MET A 279 1.14 12.94 10.75
CA MET A 279 -0.07 12.97 11.58
C MET A 279 0.13 13.84 12.82
N HIS A 280 1.32 13.80 13.44
CA HIS A 280 1.67 14.72 14.54
C HIS A 280 1.68 16.18 14.08
N LEU A 281 2.29 16.48 12.94
CA LEU A 281 2.28 17.82 12.34
C LEU A 281 0.84 18.31 12.08
N LEU A 282 -0.03 17.43 11.60
CA LEU A 282 -1.45 17.74 11.41
C LEU A 282 -2.16 18.01 12.74
N GLU A 283 -1.96 17.15 13.74
CA GLU A 283 -2.68 17.21 15.01
C GLU A 283 -2.27 18.40 15.88
N ASP A 284 -0.95 18.63 16.01
CA ASP A 284 -0.43 19.56 17.01
C ASP A 284 -0.03 20.92 16.44
N HIS A 285 0.19 21.03 15.12
CA HIS A 285 0.74 22.26 14.51
C HIS A 285 -0.17 22.91 13.47
N ALA A 286 -1.11 22.17 12.87
CA ALA A 286 -1.93 22.71 11.78
C ALA A 286 -2.82 23.86 12.24
N VAL A 287 -3.51 23.70 13.37
CA VAL A 287 -4.46 24.71 13.87
C VAL A 287 -3.75 26.03 14.19
N ASP A 288 -2.56 25.96 14.79
CA ASP A 288 -1.78 27.16 15.12
C ASP A 288 -1.34 27.92 13.86
N GLN A 289 -0.96 27.21 12.79
CA GLN A 289 -0.66 27.85 11.52
C GLN A 289 -1.91 28.43 10.84
N LEU A 290 -3.05 27.72 10.88
CA LEU A 290 -4.31 28.25 10.34
C LEU A 290 -4.76 29.52 11.09
N ARG A 291 -4.57 29.58 12.41
CA ARG A 291 -4.81 30.79 13.22
C ARG A 291 -3.89 31.93 12.84
N MET A 292 -2.64 31.62 12.50
CA MET A 292 -1.64 32.61 12.12
C MET A 292 -1.90 33.21 10.74
N PHE A 293 -2.20 32.38 9.75
CA PHE A 293 -2.33 32.81 8.35
C PHE A 293 -3.78 33.15 7.95
N LYS A 294 -4.78 32.65 8.67
CA LYS A 294 -6.23 32.84 8.40
C LYS A 294 -6.64 32.49 6.97
N VAL A 295 -5.94 31.54 6.36
CA VAL A 295 -6.22 30.97 5.04
C VAL A 295 -5.92 29.48 5.09
N GLY A 296 -6.58 28.69 4.24
CA GLY A 296 -6.22 27.30 4.07
C GLY A 296 -4.82 27.13 3.48
N PHE A 297 -4.19 25.98 3.74
CA PHE A 297 -2.86 25.66 3.23
C PHE A 297 -2.81 25.50 1.72
N GLY A 298 -3.95 25.38 1.03
CA GLY A 298 -3.99 25.36 -0.44
C GLY A 298 -3.41 26.63 -1.08
N LEU A 299 -3.51 27.79 -0.41
CA LEU A 299 -2.87 29.02 -0.89
C LEU A 299 -1.36 29.06 -0.62
N LEU A 300 -0.91 28.32 0.39
CA LEU A 300 0.46 28.30 0.88
C LEU A 300 1.22 27.02 0.49
N ASN A 301 0.63 26.22 -0.41
CA ASN A 301 1.15 24.91 -0.74
C ASN A 301 2.34 24.97 -1.72
N GLU A 302 3.02 23.84 -1.83
CA GLU A 302 4.22 23.68 -2.65
C GLU A 302 3.89 23.47 -4.15
N GLN A 303 2.61 23.43 -4.54
CA GLN A 303 2.25 23.14 -5.93
C GLN A 303 2.77 24.19 -6.92
N GLY A 304 2.97 25.43 -6.45
CA GLY A 304 3.63 26.46 -7.25
C GLY A 304 5.03 26.05 -7.70
N GLY A 305 5.82 25.41 -6.82
CA GLY A 305 7.17 24.94 -7.16
C GLY A 305 7.16 23.83 -8.22
N GLU A 306 6.24 22.88 -8.11
CA GLU A 306 6.10 21.78 -9.08
C GLU A 306 5.68 22.27 -10.48
N LEU A 307 4.83 23.31 -10.53
CA LEU A 307 4.47 23.96 -11.79
C LEU A 307 5.67 24.66 -12.44
N VAL A 308 6.50 25.33 -11.63
CA VAL A 308 7.75 25.95 -12.11
C VAL A 308 8.68 24.88 -12.71
N HIS A 309 8.87 23.74 -12.03
CA HIS A 309 9.68 22.64 -12.56
C HIS A 309 9.16 22.14 -13.92
N THR A 310 7.84 21.97 -14.04
CA THR A 310 7.20 21.53 -15.30
C THR A 310 7.40 22.56 -16.41
N GLU A 311 7.26 23.85 -16.12
CA GLU A 311 7.50 24.94 -17.08
C GLU A 311 8.96 24.99 -17.52
N PHE A 312 9.91 24.81 -16.59
CA PHE A 312 11.34 24.79 -16.88
C PHE A 312 11.70 23.60 -17.78
N ASN A 313 11.18 22.41 -17.49
CA ASN A 313 11.40 21.22 -18.33
C ASN A 313 10.80 21.41 -19.75
N ARG A 314 9.63 22.05 -19.85
CA ARG A 314 9.03 22.38 -21.15
C ARG A 314 9.87 23.39 -21.91
N SER A 315 10.32 24.45 -21.24
CA SER A 315 11.15 25.50 -21.83
C SER A 315 12.53 24.99 -22.23
N GLY A 316 13.12 24.11 -21.41
CA GLY A 316 14.39 23.44 -21.67
C GLY A 316 14.39 22.63 -22.97
N ARG A 317 13.30 21.89 -23.25
CA ARG A 317 13.12 21.17 -24.51
C ARG A 317 13.14 22.09 -25.74
N VAL A 318 12.60 23.31 -25.62
CA VAL A 318 12.58 24.29 -26.73
C VAL A 318 13.99 24.81 -27.04
N VAL A 319 14.85 24.94 -26.02
CA VAL A 319 16.22 25.47 -26.16
C VAL A 319 17.29 24.38 -26.27
N GLN A 320 16.89 23.12 -26.39
CA GLN A 320 17.79 21.96 -26.35
C GLN A 320 18.88 22.02 -27.44
N GLY A 321 18.55 22.57 -28.62
CA GLY A 321 19.47 22.72 -29.76
C GLY A 321 20.51 23.83 -29.63
N MET A 322 20.46 24.67 -28.59
CA MET A 322 21.53 25.65 -28.33
C MET A 322 22.82 24.90 -27.95
N GLN A 323 23.99 25.41 -28.29
CA GLN A 323 25.27 24.75 -27.93
C GLN A 323 25.77 25.23 -26.55
N ASP A 324 25.61 26.51 -26.24
CA ASP A 324 26.08 27.11 -24.99
C ASP A 324 25.10 26.85 -23.81
N PRO A 325 25.53 26.15 -22.74
CA PRO A 325 24.73 25.94 -21.54
C PRO A 325 24.26 27.23 -20.86
N LEU A 326 25.08 28.29 -20.87
CA LEU A 326 24.73 29.57 -20.25
C LEU A 326 23.60 30.26 -21.03
N GLN A 327 23.66 30.23 -22.37
CA GLN A 327 22.59 30.76 -23.21
C GLN A 327 21.29 29.96 -23.07
N LYS A 328 21.36 28.64 -22.89
CA LYS A 328 20.18 27.81 -22.56
C LYS A 328 19.53 28.28 -21.28
N LEU A 329 20.29 28.39 -20.20
CA LEU A 329 19.77 28.80 -18.90
C LEU A 329 19.17 30.21 -18.96
N LEU A 330 19.90 31.18 -19.53
CA LEU A 330 19.42 32.55 -19.68
C LEU A 330 18.13 32.62 -20.51
N SER A 331 18.01 31.81 -21.56
CA SER A 331 16.80 31.76 -22.40
C SER A 331 15.60 31.21 -21.63
N VAL A 332 15.79 30.13 -20.86
CA VAL A 332 14.74 29.57 -19.99
C VAL A 332 14.32 30.58 -18.93
N MET A 333 15.28 31.21 -18.25
CA MET A 333 15.02 32.20 -17.20
C MET A 333 14.29 33.44 -17.73
N ARG A 334 14.72 33.98 -18.88
CA ARG A 334 14.06 35.13 -19.52
C ARG A 334 12.64 34.80 -19.93
N ARG A 335 12.43 33.61 -20.48
CA ARG A 335 11.09 33.13 -20.86
C ARG A 335 10.18 33.06 -19.65
N HIS A 336 10.62 32.39 -18.58
CA HIS A 336 9.86 32.29 -17.34
C HIS A 336 9.54 33.66 -16.75
N HIS A 337 10.53 34.55 -16.64
CA HIS A 337 10.32 35.92 -16.16
C HIS A 337 9.24 36.65 -16.98
N THR A 338 9.32 36.57 -18.31
CA THR A 338 8.35 37.22 -19.21
C THR A 338 6.94 36.62 -19.05
N THR A 339 6.81 35.31 -18.84
CA THR A 339 5.51 34.63 -18.70
C THR A 339 4.88 34.83 -17.34
N THR A 340 5.66 35.05 -16.28
CA THR A 340 5.16 35.20 -14.91
C THR A 340 4.98 36.64 -14.45
N THR A 341 5.68 37.60 -15.04
CA THR A 341 5.60 39.02 -14.63
C THR A 341 4.18 39.58 -14.88
N PRO A 342 3.45 40.00 -13.82
CA PRO A 342 2.06 40.45 -13.94
C PRO A 342 1.84 41.58 -14.93
N GLU A 343 2.76 42.56 -14.97
CA GLU A 343 2.70 43.73 -15.84
C GLU A 343 2.75 43.32 -17.32
N ILE A 344 3.62 42.37 -17.65
CA ILE A 344 3.79 41.86 -19.01
C ILE A 344 2.54 41.06 -19.41
N ARG A 345 2.05 40.15 -18.54
CA ARG A 345 0.82 39.40 -18.81
C ARG A 345 -0.38 40.33 -19.04
N ALA A 346 -0.53 41.37 -18.23
CA ALA A 346 -1.61 42.35 -18.35
C ALA A 346 -1.54 43.14 -19.68
N ALA A 347 -0.34 43.38 -20.20
CA ALA A 347 -0.14 44.03 -21.50
C ALA A 347 -0.43 43.09 -22.69
N CYS A 348 -0.08 41.81 -22.59
CA CYS A 348 -0.34 40.81 -23.64
C CYS A 348 -1.83 40.51 -23.85
N VAL A 349 -2.63 40.40 -22.78
CA VAL A 349 -4.08 40.11 -22.88
C VAL A 349 -4.87 41.25 -23.53
N LYS A 350 -4.41 42.50 -23.39
CA LYS A 350 -5.06 43.66 -24.00
C LYS A 350 -4.92 43.75 -25.53
N LYS A 351 -3.96 43.03 -26.12
CA LYS A 351 -3.75 43.04 -27.59
C LYS A 351 -4.71 42.12 -28.35
N THR A 352 -5.28 41.10 -27.70
CA THR A 352 -6.19 40.14 -28.34
C THR A 352 -7.67 40.55 -28.29
N CYS A 353 -8.02 41.64 -27.59
CA CYS A 353 -9.41 42.14 -27.48
C CYS A 353 -9.61 43.51 -28.14
N LYS A 354 -8.77 43.90 -29.10
CA LYS A 354 -8.86 45.18 -29.84
C LYS A 354 -8.90 45.00 -31.35
N GLU A 355 -9.57 43.94 -31.80
CA GLU A 355 -10.03 43.79 -33.18
C GLU A 355 -11.52 43.43 -33.15
N GLU A 356 -12.36 44.42 -32.84
CA GLU A 356 -13.75 44.52 -33.29
C GLU A 356 -14.00 45.95 -33.76
#